data_AF-A0A357IUH8-F1
#
_entry.id   AF-A0A357IUH8-F1
#
_cell.length_a   1.000
_cell.length_b   1.000
_cell.length_c   1.000
_cell.angle_alpha   90.00
_cell.angle_beta   90.00
_cell.angle_gamma   90.00
#
_symmetry.space_group_name_H-M   'P 1'
#
loop_
_entity.id
_entity.type
_entity.pdbx_description
1 polymer ?
#
loop_
_entity_poly.entity_id
_entity_poly.type
_entity_poly.pdbx_seq_one_letter_code
_entity_poly.pdbx_strand_id
1 'polypeptide(L)' 'YWEVMGNARWAAGAHQQAERHLSGQSRGIELASIGRRGCEMEYEAMRLIEKGEL' A
#
# COMPACT_ATOMS: atom_id res chain seq x y z
N TYR A 1 -3.37 -16.98 1.35
CA TYR A 1 -3.25 -16.53 -0.07
C TYR A 1 -4.02 -15.24 -0.34
N TRP A 2 -5.36 -15.21 -0.26
CA TRP A 2 -6.14 -14.00 -0.62
C TRP A 2 -5.83 -12.77 0.22
N GLU A 3 -5.56 -12.93 1.51
CA GLU A 3 -5.21 -11.81 2.41
C GLU A 3 -3.86 -11.18 2.03
N VAL A 4 -2.87 -12.00 1.65
CA VAL A 4 -1.57 -11.52 1.14
C VAL A 4 -1.79 -10.70 -0.13
N MET A 5 -2.55 -11.22 -1.10
CA MET A 5 -2.84 -10.54 -2.35
C MET A 5 -3.68 -9.27 -2.16
N GLY A 6 -4.59 -9.27 -1.20
CA GLY A 6 -5.39 -8.11 -0.82
C GLY A 6 -4.51 -6.96 -0.31
N ASN A 7 -3.63 -7.25 0.64
CA ASN A 7 -2.67 -6.28 1.18
C ASN A 7 -1.73 -5.75 0.09
N ALA A 8 -1.17 -6.63 -0.76
CA ALA A 8 -0.31 -6.23 -1.86
C ALA A 8 -1.01 -5.29 -2.86
N ARG A 9 -2.27 -5.57 -3.22
CA ARG A 9 -3.06 -4.70 -4.10
C ARG A 9 -3.33 -3.34 -3.45
N TRP A 10 -3.66 -3.30 -2.16
CA TRP A 10 -3.88 -2.05 -1.44
C TRP A 10 -2.60 -1.20 -1.37
N ALA A 11 -1.46 -1.81 -1.09
CA ALA A 11 -0.15 -1.13 -1.13
C ALA A 11 0.14 -0.52 -2.49
N ALA A 12 -0.02 -1.29 -3.58
CA ALA A 12 0.21 -0.81 -4.94
C ALA A 12 -0.74 0.35 -5.32
N GLY A 13 -1.99 0.32 -4.87
CA GLY A 13 -2.93 1.42 -5.03
C GLY A 13 -2.52 2.67 -4.25
N ALA A 14 -2.05 2.50 -3.00
CA ALA A 14 -1.57 3.60 -2.18
C ALA A 14 -0.37 4.32 -2.80
N HIS A 15 0.58 3.58 -3.36
CA HIS A 15 1.73 4.15 -4.07
C HIS A 15 1.33 4.92 -5.34
N GLN A 16 0.36 4.42 -6.10
CA GLN A 16 -0.18 5.18 -7.25
C GLN A 16 -0.82 6.49 -6.82
N GLN A 17 -1.53 6.52 -5.69
CA GLN A 17 -2.10 7.75 -5.15
C GLN A 17 -1.00 8.71 -4.66
N ALA A 18 0.04 8.20 -4.00
CA ALA A 18 1.21 8.98 -3.61
C ALA A 18 1.91 9.60 -4.81
N GLU A 19 2.11 8.82 -5.87
CA GLU A 19 2.77 9.29 -7.09
C GLU A 19 1.98 10.42 -7.77
N ARG A 20 0.65 10.33 -7.83
CA ARG A 20 -0.20 11.43 -8.34
C ARG A 20 -0.05 12.71 -7.53
N HIS A 21 0.17 12.60 -6.21
CA HIS A 21 0.44 13.75 -5.36
C HIS A 21 1.83 14.34 -5.63
N LEU A 22 2.88 13.49 -5.61
CA LEU A 22 4.27 13.91 -5.74
C LEU A 22 4.59 14.47 -7.13
N SER A 23 3.99 13.90 -8.18
CA SER A 23 4.10 14.39 -9.55
C SER A 23 3.29 15.66 -9.83
N GLY A 24 2.44 16.11 -8.89
CA GLY A 24 1.56 17.24 -9.07
C GLY A 24 0.36 16.98 -10.01
N GLN A 25 0.16 15.74 -10.48
CA GLN A 25 -1.00 15.36 -11.31
C GLN A 25 -2.33 15.57 -10.58
N SER A 26 -2.34 15.45 -9.25
CA SER A 26 -3.53 15.70 -8.43
C SER A 26 -3.16 16.42 -7.13
N ARG A 27 -3.94 17.46 -6.78
CA ARG A 27 -3.75 18.25 -5.56
C ARG A 27 -4.65 17.67 -4.46
N GLY A 28 -4.04 17.16 -3.40
CA GLY A 28 -4.76 16.61 -2.24
C GLY A 28 -3.79 16.00 -1.23
N ILE A 29 -3.81 16.47 0.03
CA ILE A 29 -2.93 15.98 1.10
C ILE A 29 -3.30 14.56 1.54
N GLU A 30 -4.55 14.17 1.32
CA GLU A 30 -5.06 12.82 1.54
C GLU A 30 -4.33 11.80 0.67
N LEU A 31 -3.92 12.16 -0.54
CA LEU A 31 -3.17 11.28 -1.45
C LEU A 31 -1.80 10.93 -0.89
N ALA A 32 -1.08 11.93 -0.35
CA ALA A 32 0.16 11.71 0.37
C ALA A 32 -0.06 10.87 1.64
N SER A 33 -1.15 11.14 2.37
CA SER A 33 -1.49 10.42 3.60
C SER A 33 -1.83 8.94 3.34
N ILE A 34 -2.52 8.65 2.24
CA ILE A 34 -2.80 7.29 1.76
C ILE A 34 -1.48 6.61 1.38
N GLY A 35 -0.63 7.28 0.60
CA GLY A 35 0.69 6.80 0.22
C GLY A 35 1.54 6.35 1.40
N ARG A 36 1.60 7.17 2.46
CA ARG A 36 2.32 6.86 3.70
C ARG A 36 1.81 5.58 4.38
N ARG A 37 0.51 5.28 4.29
CA ARG A 37 -0.09 4.06 4.84
C ARG A 37 0.19 2.79 4.02
N GLY A 38 0.69 2.92 2.79
CA GLY A 38 1.03 1.78 1.94
C GLY A 38 1.98 0.78 2.61
N CYS A 39 2.94 1.28 3.40
CA CYS A 39 3.92 0.43 4.11
C CYS A 39 3.27 -0.47 5.17
N GLU A 40 2.17 -0.06 5.80
CA GLU A 40 1.44 -0.89 6.77
C GLU A 40 0.84 -2.12 6.08
N MET A 41 0.36 -1.96 4.84
CA MET A 41 -0.17 -3.06 4.04
C MET A 41 0.95 -3.97 3.53
N GLU A 42 2.09 -3.42 3.11
CA GLU A 42 3.27 -4.22 2.72
C GLU A 42 3.79 -5.06 3.89
N TYR A 43 3.88 -4.45 5.08
CA TYR A 43 4.26 -5.14 6.29
C TYR A 43 3.28 -6.27 6.63
N GLU A 44 1.97 -6.03 6.59
CA GLU A 44 1.00 -7.10 6.86
C GLU A 44 1.04 -8.19 5.79
N ALA A 45 1.28 -7.86 4.51
CA ALA A 45 1.47 -8.88 3.47
C ALA A 45 2.69 -9.77 3.79
N MET A 46 3.83 -9.18 4.14
CA MET A 46 5.03 -9.94 4.53
C MET A 46 4.77 -10.79 5.79
N ARG A 47 4.10 -10.23 6.79
CA ARG A 47 3.73 -10.94 8.02
C ARG A 47 2.78 -12.11 7.76
N LEU A 48 1.83 -11.96 6.83
CA LEU A 48 0.93 -13.04 6.44
C LEU A 48 1.64 -14.13 5.63
N ILE A 49 2.65 -13.77 4.84
CA ILE A 49 3.53 -14.74 4.18
C ILE A 49 4.33 -15.51 5.23
N GLU A 50 5.01 -14.80 6.14
CA GLU A 50 5.76 -15.40 7.25
C GLU A 50 4.87 -16.33 8.10
N LYS A 51 3.65 -15.91 8.45
CA LYS A 51 2.69 -16.77 9.17
C LYS A 51 2.22 -17.98 8.37
N GLY A 52 2.21 -17.87 7.04
CA GLY A 52 1.90 -18.97 6.13
C GLY A 52 3.06 -19.94 5.93
N GLU A 53 4.24 -19.60 6.44
CA GLU A 53 5.46 -20.41 6.53
C GLU A 53 5.69 -20.74 8.02
N LEU A 54 5.05 -21.76 8.59
CA LEU A 54 5.32 -23.21 8.45
C LEU A 54 4.01 -24.01 8.53
#